data_AF-A0A3B8RUA4-F1
#
_entry.id   AF-A0A3B8RUA4-F1
#
_cell.length_a   1.000
_cell.length_b   1.000
_cell.length_c   1.000
_cell.angle_alpha   90.00
_cell.angle_beta   90.00
_cell.angle_gamma   90.00
#
_symmetry.space_group_name_H-M   'P 1'
#
loop_
_entity.id
_entity.type
_entity.pdbx_description
1 polymer ?
#
loop_
_entity_poly.entity_id
_entity_poly.type
_entity_poly.pdbx_seq_one_letter_code
_entity_poly.pdbx_strand_id
1 'polypeptide(L)' 'MESKGEIVIYRSPEGETELSVNLKEDTVWLTPTQMTKLFEKARPTILEHIKNI' A
#
# COMPACT_ATOMS: atom_id res chain seq x y z
N MET A 1 -9.42 -21.44 11.20
CA MET A 1 -8.46 -20.52 11.85
C MET A 1 -8.40 -19.28 10.98
N GLU A 2 -9.03 -18.19 11.44
CA GLU A 2 -9.08 -16.92 10.71
C GLU A 2 -7.73 -16.21 10.90
N SER A 3 -6.89 -16.23 9.86
CA SER A 3 -5.69 -15.38 9.81
C SER A 3 -6.15 -13.93 9.75
N LYS A 4 -6.24 -13.30 10.92
CA LYS A 4 -6.41 -11.85 11.04
C LYS A 4 -5.25 -11.21 10.28
N GLY A 5 -5.54 -10.56 9.15
CA GLY A 5 -4.53 -9.84 8.38
C GLY A 5 -3.74 -8.93 9.31
N GLU A 6 -2.42 -9.08 9.33
CA GLU A 6 -1.57 -8.27 10.19
C GLU A 6 -1.51 -6.87 9.60
N ILE A 7 -1.94 -5.87 10.38
CA ILE A 7 -1.86 -4.48 9.96
C ILE A 7 -0.45 -3.99 10.29
N VAL A 8 0.36 -3.79 9.25
CA VAL A 8 1.69 -3.21 9.39
C VAL A 8 1.59 -1.70 9.13
N ILE A 9 2.16 -0.91 10.03
CA ILE A 9 2.23 0.54 9.90
C ILE A 9 3.63 0.92 9.41
N TYR A 10 3.75 1.31 8.15
CA TYR A 10 5.00 1.88 7.63
C TYR A 10 5.03 3.38 7.89
N ARG A 11 6.12 3.84 8.49
CA ARG A 11 6.39 5.25 8.73
C ARG A 11 7.57 5.67 7.85
N SER A 12 7.39 6.70 7.03
CA SER A 12 8.52 7.31 6.31
C SER A 12 9.60 7.75 7.30
N PRO A 13 10.89 7.74 6.92
CA PRO A 13 11.98 8.17 7.81
C PRO A 13 11.80 9.61 8.35
N GLU A 14 11.05 10.45 7.63
CA GLU A 14 10.69 11.81 8.04
C GLU A 14 9.43 11.89 8.94
N GLY A 15 8.82 10.76 9.28
CA GLY A 15 7.72 10.66 10.25
C GLY A 15 6.33 11.09 9.74
N GLU A 16 6.23 11.74 8.58
CA GLU A 16 4.99 12.39 8.11
C GLU A 16 3.96 11.45 7.47
N THR A 17 4.39 10.29 6.94
CA THR A 17 3.46 9.37 6.26
C THR A 17 3.29 8.08 7.05
N GLU A 18 2.07 7.86 7.55
CA GLU A 18 1.62 6.61 8.16
C GLU A 18 0.82 5.81 7.11
N LEU A 19 1.28 4.59 6.80
CA LEU A 19 0.63 3.69 5.86
C LEU A 19 0.20 2.39 6.55
N SER A 20 -1.10 2.23 6.79
CA SER A 20 -1.68 1.00 7.32
C SER A 20 -1.93 -0.01 6.20
N VAL A 21 -1.14 -1.07 6.14
CA VAL A 21 -1.23 -2.08 5.07
C VAL A 21 -1.65 -3.42 5.65
N ASN A 22 -2.37 -4.23 4.88
CA ASN A 22 -2.68 -5.59 5.30
C ASN A 22 -1.58 -6.52 4.76
N LEU A 23 -0.86 -7.17 5.68
CA LEU A 23 0.07 -8.22 5.36
C LEU A 23 -0.66 -9.56 5.39
N LYS A 24 -0.57 -10.31 4.30
CA LYS A 24 -1.13 -11.65 4.19
C LYS A 24 -0.12 -12.54 3.48
N GLU A 25 0.38 -13.57 4.16
CA GLU A 25 1.27 -14.59 3.56
C GLU A 25 2.44 -13.93 2.81
N ASP A 26 3.13 -12.99 3.47
CA ASP A 26 4.22 -12.17 2.92
C ASP A 26 3.85 -11.20 1.77
N THR A 27 2.57 -11.14 1.39
CA THR A 27 2.06 -10.20 0.39
C THR A 27 1.50 -8.95 1.09
N VAL A 28 1.95 -7.78 0.65
CA VAL A 28 1.42 -6.49 1.10
C VAL A 28 0.26 -6.08 0.20
N TRP A 29 -0.91 -5.91 0.79
CA TRP A 29 -2.09 -5.42 0.07
C TRP A 29 -2.26 -3.92 0.27
N LEU A 30 -2.27 -3.19 -0.85
CA LEU A 30 -2.38 -1.73 -0.91
C LEU A 30 -3.58 -1.31 -1.75
N THR A 31 -4.24 -0.23 -1.34
CA THR A 31 -5.20 0.48 -2.20
C THR A 31 -4.47 1.41 -3.18
N PRO A 32 -5.10 1.80 -4.32
CA PRO A 32 -4.50 2.77 -5.24
C PRO A 32 -4.10 4.09 -4.58
N THR A 33 -4.88 4.58 -3.62
CA THR A 33 -4.58 5.80 -2.85
C THR A 33 -3.35 5.64 -1.94
N GLN A 34 -3.11 4.44 -1.43
CA GLN A 34 -1.91 4.15 -0.65
C GLN A 34 -0.67 4.10 -1.54
N MET A 35 -0.81 3.50 -2.73
CA MET A 35 0.24 3.47 -3.74
C MET A 35 0.63 4.86 -4.23
N THR A 36 -0.30 5.82 -4.34
CA THR A 36 0.05 7.20 -4.73
C THR A 36 1.00 7.86 -3.73
N LYS A 37 0.84 7.57 -2.43
CA LYS A 37 1.72 8.10 -1.38
C LYS A 37 3.09 7.41 -1.38
N LEU A 38 3.12 6.10 -1.61
CA LEU A 38 4.35 5.31 -1.58
C LEU A 38 5.25 5.58 -2.80
N PHE A 39 4.66 5.70 -3.98
CA PHE A 39 5.40 5.88 -5.24
C PHE A 39 5.44 7.32 -5.74
N GLU A 40 4.79 8.24 -5.00
CA GLU A 40 4.68 9.66 -5.37
C GLU A 40 4.17 9.85 -6.82
N LYS A 41 3.24 8.99 -7.23
CA LYS A 41 2.59 9.03 -8.55
C LYS A 41 1.12 9.37 -8.43
N ALA A 42 0.58 9.97 -9.48
CA ALA A 42 -0.85 10.26 -9.56
C ALA A 42 -1.67 8.95 -9.60
N ARG A 43 -2.85 8.96 -8.98
CA ARG A 43 -3.82 7.85 -9.01
C ARG A 43 -4.08 7.30 -10.42
N PRO A 44 -4.29 8.13 -11.47
CA PRO A 44 -4.48 7.61 -12.84
C PRO A 44 -3.27 6.81 -13.34
N THR A 45 -2.04 7.25 -13.07
CA THR A 45 -0.81 6.53 -13.44
C THR A 45 -0.74 5.16 -12.79
N ILE A 46 -1.05 5.08 -11.48
CA ILE A 46 -1.12 3.80 -10.76
C ILE A 46 -2.18 2.87 -11.37
N LEU A 47 -3.38 3.39 -11.65
CA LEU A 47 -4.46 2.60 -12.24
C LEU A 47 -4.14 2.13 -13.65
N GLU A 48 -3.47 2.95 -14.46
CA GLU A 48 -3.00 2.58 -15.79
C GLU A 48 -1.99 1.42 -15.71
N HIS A 49 -1.02 1.47 -14.80
CA HIS A 49 -0.09 0.37 -14.59
C HIS A 49 -0.79 -0.93 -14.16
N ILE A 50 -1.74 -0.85 -13.22
CA ILE A 50 -2.49 -2.03 -12.76
C ILE A 50 -3.33 -2.64 -13.90
N LYS A 51 -3.89 -1.82 -14.80
CA LYS A 51 -4.70 -2.30 -15.93
C LYS A 51 -3.88 -2.95 -17.05
N ASN A 52 -2.59 -2.60 -17.17
CA ASN A 52 -1.70 -3.09 -18.21
C ASN A 52 -0.90 -4.33 -17.82
N ILE A 53 -1.11 -4.86 -16.61
CA ILE A 53 -0.48 -6.09 -16.08
C ILE A 53 -1.35 -7.32 -16.42
#